data_AF-A0A438HM94-F1
#
_entry.id   AF-A0A438HM94-F1
#
_cell.length_a   1.000
_cell.length_b   1.000
_cell.length_c   1.000
_cell.angle_alpha   90.00
_cell.angle_beta   90.00
_cell.angle_gamma   90.00
#
_symmetry.space_group_name_H-M   'P 1'
#
loop_
_entity.id
_entity.type
_entity.pdbx_description
1 polymer ?
#
loop_
_entity_poly.entity_id
_entity_poly.type
_entity_poly.pdbx_seq_one_letter_code
_entity_poly.pdbx_strand_id
1 'polypeptide(L)'
;MEVAEGDKATFSLKQLPMGYRFLPTDEELVVYYLINKAFYRPLPAEVIPDIREREFYSSPPSDLGFRERLMMENYESILPTFKMA
;
A
#
# COMPACT_ATOMS: atom_id res chain seq x y z
N MET A 1 14.19 3.09 -28.05
CA MET A 1 13.08 2.11 -28.13
C MET A 1 12.20 2.42 -26.95
N GLU A 2 11.20 3.26 -27.17
CA GLU A 2 10.26 3.68 -26.14
C GLU A 2 9.32 2.52 -25.86
N VAL A 3 9.35 2.00 -24.64
CA VAL A 3 8.31 1.12 -24.14
C VAL A 3 7.40 2.01 -23.32
N ALA A 4 6.23 2.33 -23.88
CA ALA A 4 5.19 3.11 -23.22
C ALA A 4 4.82 2.43 -21.90
N GLU A 5 5.27 3.01 -20.78
CA GLU A 5 4.82 2.64 -19.45
C GLU A 5 3.35 3.09 -19.36
N GLY A 6 2.44 2.17 -19.68
CA GLY A 6 1.01 2.41 -19.56
C GLY A 6 0.71 2.93 -18.16
N ASP A 7 0.03 4.08 -18.11
CA ASP A 7 -0.38 4.75 -16.88
C ASP A 7 -0.88 3.71 -15.88
N LYS A 8 -0.06 3.43 -14.86
CA LYS A 8 -0.49 2.66 -13.70
C LYS A 8 -1.51 3.56 -13.02
N ALA A 9 -2.79 3.37 -13.34
CA ALA A 9 -3.88 4.05 -12.68
C ALA A 9 -3.90 3.60 -11.22
N THR A 10 -3.01 4.16 -10.40
CA THR A 10 -3.11 4.12 -8.95
C THR A 10 -4.40 4.85 -8.63
N PHE A 11 -5.45 4.12 -8.27
CA PHE A 11 -6.72 4.73 -7.87
C PHE A 11 -6.44 5.71 -6.74
N SER A 12 -6.54 7.00 -7.03
CA SER A 12 -6.26 8.04 -6.06
C SER A 12 -7.41 8.08 -5.06
N LEU A 13 -7.17 7.62 -3.84
CA LEU A 13 -8.16 7.64 -2.73
C LEU A 13 -8.76 9.04 -2.50
N LYS A 14 -8.06 10.10 -2.95
CA LYS A 14 -8.49 11.50 -2.89
C LYS A 14 -9.69 11.85 -3.77
N GLN A 15 -10.12 10.95 -4.67
CA GLN A 15 -11.26 11.19 -5.60
C GLN A 15 -12.50 10.36 -5.26
N LEU A 16 -12.48 9.59 -4.17
CA LEU A 16 -13.60 8.73 -3.81
C LEU A 16 -14.74 9.54 -3.17
N PRO A 17 -16.01 9.25 -3.53
CA PRO A 17 -17.15 9.84 -2.84
C PRO A 17 -17.12 9.57 -1.34
N MET A 18 -17.67 10.51 -0.58
CA MET A 18 -17.85 10.36 0.86
C MET A 18 -18.61 9.06 1.17
N GLY A 19 -18.07 8.25 2.08
CA GLY A 19 -18.67 6.98 2.48
C GLY A 19 -18.19 5.75 1.70
N TYR A 20 -17.40 5.93 0.63
CA TYR A 20 -16.73 4.81 -0.03
C TYR A 20 -15.70 4.19 0.92
N ARG A 21 -15.67 2.87 1.00
CA ARG A 21 -14.81 2.11 1.92
C ARG A 21 -14.25 0.90 1.21
N PHE A 22 -13.09 0.45 1.68
CA PHE A 22 -12.54 -0.82 1.27
C PHE A 22 -13.40 -1.95 1.88
N LEU A 23 -14.20 -2.60 1.05
CA LEU A 23 -15.07 -3.73 1.43
C LEU A 23 -15.05 -4.79 0.32
N PRO A 24 -13.91 -5.45 0.08
CA PRO A 24 -13.80 -6.48 -0.95
C PRO A 24 -14.46 -7.79 -0.52
N THR A 25 -14.85 -8.60 -1.50
CA THR A 25 -15.16 -10.03 -1.31
C THR A 25 -13.89 -10.87 -1.19
N ASP A 26 -14.03 -12.11 -0.70
CA ASP A 26 -12.90 -13.05 -0.60
C ASP A 26 -12.24 -13.31 -1.96
N GLU A 27 -13.05 -13.43 -3.02
CA GLU A 27 -12.56 -13.63 -4.38
C GLU A 27 -11.76 -12.42 -4.86
N GLU A 28 -12.25 -11.20 -4.62
CA GLU A 28 -11.55 -9.99 -5.00
C GLU A 28 -10.22 -9.83 -4.25
N LEU A 29 -10.19 -10.16 -2.95
CA LEU A 29 -8.95 -10.16 -2.15
C LEU A 29 -7.90 -11.11 -2.74
N VAL A 30 -8.30 -12.34 -3.08
CA VAL A 30 -7.35 -13.33 -3.60
C VAL A 30 -6.88 -12.96 -5.00
N VAL A 31 -7.82 -12.71 -5.93
CA VAL A 31 -7.53 -12.53 -7.35
C VAL A 31 -6.81 -11.21 -7.60
N TYR A 32 -7.31 -10.10 -7.06
CA TYR A 32 -6.82 -8.78 -7.42
C TYR A 32 -5.74 -8.24 -6.49
N TYR A 33 -5.64 -8.75 -5.25
CA TYR A 33 -4.63 -8.29 -4.31
C TYR A 33 -3.53 -9.33 -4.09
N LEU A 34 -3.87 -10.52 -3.58
CA LEU A 34 -2.87 -11.50 -3.19
C LEU A 34 -2.09 -12.06 -4.40
N ILE A 35 -2.79 -12.57 -5.41
CA ILE A 35 -2.17 -13.12 -6.62
C ILE A 35 -1.36 -12.04 -7.33
N ASN A 36 -1.93 -10.85 -7.51
CA ASN A 36 -1.21 -9.76 -8.16
C ASN A 36 0.08 -9.39 -7.41
N LYS A 37 0.03 -9.29 -6.08
CA LYS A 37 1.22 -9.02 -5.27
C LYS A 37 2.26 -10.12 -5.38
N ALA A 38 1.85 -11.39 -5.32
CA ALA A 38 2.75 -12.54 -5.42
C ALA A 38 3.48 -12.61 -6.78
N PHE A 39 2.83 -12.13 -7.85
CA PHE A 39 3.39 -12.09 -9.20
C PHE A 39 3.90 -10.70 -9.62
N TYR A 40 4.08 -9.76 -8.68
CA TYR A 40 4.55 -8.40 -8.95
C TYR A 40 3.74 -7.64 -10.03
N ARG A 41 2.44 -7.89 -10.07
CA ARG A 41 1.48 -7.21 -10.96
C ARG A 41 0.92 -5.96 -10.27
N PRO A 42 0.43 -4.97 -11.05
CA PRO A 42 -0.19 -3.78 -10.48
C PRO A 42 -1.40 -4.15 -9.61
N LEU A 43 -1.50 -3.52 -8.44
CA LEU A 43 -2.64 -3.64 -7.54
C LEU A 43 -3.69 -2.59 -7.89
N PRO A 44 -5.00 -2.87 -7.70
CA PRO A 44 -6.04 -1.87 -7.91
C PRO A 44 -5.84 -0.61 -7.05
N ALA A 45 -5.43 -0.80 -5.78
CA ALA A 45 -5.04 0.26 -4.86
C ALA A 45 -4.05 -0.27 -3.81
N GLU A 46 -3.09 0.55 -3.39
CA GLU A 46 -2.12 0.21 -2.35
C GLU A 46 -2.67 0.49 -0.94
N VAL A 47 -3.78 -0.18 -0.61
CA VAL A 47 -4.50 0.03 0.68
C VAL A 47 -4.12 -0.98 1.76
N ILE A 48 -3.40 -2.06 1.41
CA ILE A 48 -2.97 -3.11 2.34
C ILE A 48 -1.46 -2.91 2.62
N PRO A 49 -1.06 -2.48 3.82
CA PRO A 49 0.34 -2.22 4.14
C PRO A 49 1.15 -3.51 4.29
N ASP A 50 2.44 -3.44 3.96
CA ASP A 50 3.38 -4.53 4.25
C ASP A 50 3.79 -4.55 5.73
N ILE A 51 3.61 -5.72 6.34
CA ILE A 51 4.02 -6.01 7.71
C ILE A 51 5.04 -7.14 7.73
N ARG A 52 6.06 -7.00 8.58
CA ARG A 52 7.08 -8.05 8.75
C ARG A 52 6.46 -9.23 9.49
N GLU A 53 6.83 -10.44 9.09
CA GLU A 53 6.38 -11.70 9.70
C GLU A 53 6.52 -11.69 11.23
N ARG A 54 7.72 -11.39 11.74
CA ARG A 54 7.99 -11.28 13.20
C ARG A 54 7.06 -10.31 13.93
N GLU A 55 6.56 -9.30 13.24
CA GLU A 55 5.71 -8.28 13.84
C GLU A 55 4.25 -8.72 13.81
N PHE A 56 3.82 -9.31 12.70
CA PHE A 56 2.48 -9.85 12.55
C PHE A 56 2.20 -11.04 13.48
N TYR A 57 3.15 -11.99 13.60
CA TYR A 57 2.94 -13.23 14.34
C TYR A 57 3.40 -13.19 15.80
N SER A 58 4.11 -12.14 16.23
CA SER A 58 4.59 -12.04 17.62
C SER A 58 4.04 -10.85 18.40
N SER A 59 3.28 -9.95 17.77
CA SER A 59 2.64 -8.83 18.46
C SER A 59 1.18 -9.13 18.80
N PRO A 60 0.63 -8.59 19.90
CA PRO A 60 -0.79 -8.63 20.18
C PRO A 60 -1.61 -8.03 19.01
N PRO A 61 -2.82 -8.54 18.71
CA PRO A 61 -3.67 -7.98 17.66
C PRO A 61 -3.97 -6.48 17.80
N SER A 62 -3.97 -5.95 19.03
CA SER A 62 -4.14 -4.51 19.31
C SER A 62 -3.04 -3.65 18.71
N ASP A 63 -1.84 -4.19 18.51
CA ASP A 63 -0.65 -3.42 18.14
C ASP A 63 -0.54 -3.23 16.61
N LEU A 64 -1.29 -4.03 15.83
CA LEU A 64 -1.24 -4.05 14.37
C LEU A 64 -1.77 -2.75 13.72
N GLY A 65 -2.62 -1.98 14.42
CA GLY A 65 -3.21 -0.72 13.91
C GLY A 65 -2.34 0.52 14.09
N PHE A 66 -1.20 0.43 14.78
CA PHE A 66 -0.40 1.61 15.15
C PHE A 66 0.64 2.04 14.10
N ARG A 67 0.95 1.19 13.12
CA ARG A 67 2.01 1.50 12.13
C ARG A 67 1.68 2.61 11.16
N GLU A 68 0.42 2.78 10.78
CA GLU A 68 0.01 3.84 9.86
C GLU A 68 0.33 5.23 10.44
N ARG A 69 0.32 5.34 11.78
CA ARG A 69 0.75 6.53 12.53
C ARG A 69 2.27 6.76 12.47
N LEU A 70 3.08 5.71 12.59
CA LEU A 70 4.55 5.80 12.61
C LEU A 70 5.18 5.95 11.21
N MET A 71 4.51 5.49 10.16
CA MET A 71 4.96 5.74 8.78
C MET A 71 4.77 7.20 8.38
N MET A 72 3.77 7.89 8.94
CA MET A 72 3.61 9.34 8.77
C MET A 72 4.59 10.16 9.64
N GLU A 73 5.12 9.63 10.72
CA GLU A 73 6.14 10.34 11.53
C GLU A 73 7.55 10.24 10.92
N ASN A 74 7.79 9.28 10.03
CA ASN A 74 9.10 9.05 9.41
C ASN A 74 9.23 9.49 7.95
N TYR A 75 8.18 9.96 7.27
CA TYR A 75 8.34 10.42 5.88
C TYR A 75 9.21 11.68 5.75
N GLU A 76 9.27 12.51 6.81
CA GLU A 76 10.15 13.69 6.88
C GLU A 76 11.65 13.33 7.01
N SER A 77 11.99 12.08 7.37
CA SER A 77 13.38 11.64 7.57
C SER A 77 13.98 10.82 6.41
N ILE A 78 13.18 10.51 5.38
CA ILE A 78 13.59 9.72 4.20
C ILE A 78 13.58 10.50 2.89
N LEU A 79 13.43 11.83 2.89
CA LEU A 79 13.88 12.59 1.73
C LEU A 79 15.40 12.41 1.62
N PRO A 80 15.90 11.73 0.57
CA PRO A 80 17.32 11.66 0.33
C PRO A 80 17.78 13.09 0.18
N THR A 81 18.87 13.41 0.84
CA THR A 81 19.64 14.62 0.67
C THR A 81 20.02 14.76 -0.81
N PHE A 82 19.13 15.28 -1.66
CA PHE A 82 19.52 15.94 -2.90
C PHE A 82 20.10 17.29 -2.50
N LYS A 83 21.32 17.23 -1.97
CA LYS A 83 22.24 18.36 -1.97
C LYS A 83 22.63 18.57 -3.43
N MET A 84 21.86 19.39 -4.14
CA MET A 84 22.35 20.13 -5.30
C MET A 84 22.88 21.45 -4.77
N ALA A 85 24.17 21.44 -4.40
CA ALA A 85 25.11 22.56 -4.33
C ALA A 85 26.41 22.06 -3.68
#